data_AF-A0A9E3JU59-F1
#
_entry.id   AF-A0A9E3JU59-F1
#
_cell.length_a   1.000
_cell.length_b   1.000
_cell.length_c   1.000
_cell.angle_alpha   90.00
_cell.angle_beta   90.00
_cell.angle_gamma   90.00
#
_symmetry.space_group_name_H-M   'P 1'
#
loop_
_entity.id
_entity.type
_entity.pdbx_description
1 polymer ?
#
loop_
_entity_poly.entity_id
_entity_poly.type
_entity_poly.pdbx_seq_one_letter_code
_entity_poly.pdbx_strand_id
1 'polypeptide(L)'
;MVKTVDDPLLLPDDSRSYFMLPQSPAESGYYTYGKLDGKPDRGAYQYAHPLMMTAILRVGLEWQAIDKRRFGVGNISLPGGRKNKDHKSHMNGLQVDIRPLRKDGLEEPVTWMDAQYDQASTIKLIELFRTFAPVTRVFFNAHGIPFVMPLQGHDDHFHVELRG
;
A
#
# COMPACT_ATOMS: atom_id res chain seq x y z
N MET A 1 -7.87 33.75 5.31
CA MET A 1 -7.94 33.22 6.68
C MET A 1 -6.59 32.59 6.98
N VAL A 2 -5.92 33.06 8.02
CA VAL A 2 -4.54 32.70 8.36
C VAL A 2 -4.54 31.25 8.88
N LYS A 3 -3.89 30.31 8.18
CA LYS A 3 -3.52 29.02 8.75
C LYS A 3 -2.17 29.20 9.45
N THR A 4 -2.20 29.39 10.76
CA THR A 4 -1.05 29.14 11.63
C THR A 4 -1.55 28.33 12.81
N VAL A 5 -1.32 27.02 12.82
CA VAL A 5 -0.99 26.27 14.04
C VAL A 5 -0.18 25.06 13.59
N ASP A 6 1.11 25.03 13.97
CA ASP A 6 1.88 23.79 14.08
C ASP A 6 1.27 22.97 15.21
N ASP A 7 0.12 22.33 14.95
CA ASP A 7 -0.44 21.33 15.85
C ASP A 7 0.20 19.98 15.48
N PRO A 8 1.12 19.44 16.31
CA PRO A 8 1.78 18.17 16.03
C PRO A 8 0.81 16.99 16.00
N LEU A 9 -0.44 17.17 16.42
CA LEU A 9 -1.50 16.16 16.35
C LEU A 9 -2.31 16.23 15.05
N LEU A 10 -2.19 17.30 14.25
CA LEU A 10 -2.85 17.38 12.96
C LEU A 10 -2.11 16.47 11.96
N LEU A 11 -2.78 15.42 11.50
CA LEU A 11 -2.25 14.60 10.41
C LEU A 11 -2.10 15.49 9.17
N PRO A 12 -0.96 15.42 8.45
CA PRO A 12 -0.80 16.14 7.20
C PRO A 12 -1.90 15.75 6.21
N ASP A 13 -2.70 16.73 5.78
CA ASP A 13 -3.67 16.61 4.70
C ASP A 13 -3.20 17.35 3.44
N ASP A 14 -3.69 16.93 2.27
CA ASP A 14 -3.45 17.64 1.01
C ASP A 14 -4.64 18.51 0.59
N SER A 15 -4.56 19.12 -0.60
CA SER A 15 -5.62 19.98 -1.15
C SER A 15 -6.95 19.26 -1.42
N ARG A 16 -7.00 17.93 -1.31
CA ARG A 16 -8.21 17.09 -1.44
C ARG A 16 -8.73 16.64 -0.06
N SER A 17 -8.10 17.11 1.02
CA SER A 17 -8.32 16.64 2.39
C SER A 17 -8.03 15.15 2.57
N TYR A 18 -7.08 14.62 1.79
CA TYR A 18 -6.57 13.27 1.98
C TYR A 18 -5.42 13.31 2.95
N PHE A 19 -5.48 12.44 3.95
CA PHE A 19 -4.45 12.34 4.97
C PHE A 19 -3.31 11.43 4.50
N MET A 20 -2.11 11.78 4.93
CA MET A 20 -0.97 10.88 4.86
C MET A 20 -1.21 9.67 5.77
N LEU A 21 -1.03 8.46 5.23
CA LEU A 21 -1.02 7.22 6.00
C LEU A 21 -0.02 7.36 7.16
N PRO A 22 -0.34 6.91 8.40
CA PRO A 22 0.63 6.92 9.49
C PRO A 22 1.92 6.19 9.06
N GLN A 23 3.06 6.88 9.21
CA GLN A 23 4.35 6.37 8.75
C GLN A 23 4.89 5.35 9.76
N SER A 24 4.88 4.08 9.36
CA SER A 24 5.42 2.93 10.11
C SER A 24 5.17 2.92 11.63
N PRO A 25 3.91 2.92 12.10
CA PRO A 25 3.61 2.75 13.52
C PRO A 25 4.26 1.47 14.07
N ALA A 26 4.89 1.54 15.24
CA ALA A 26 5.58 0.40 15.84
C ALA A 26 4.64 -0.80 16.09
N GLU A 27 3.36 -0.54 16.37
CA GLU A 27 2.36 -1.57 16.67
C GLU A 27 1.35 -1.80 15.54
N SER A 28 1.62 -1.36 14.30
CA SER A 28 0.73 -1.66 13.16
C SER A 28 1.10 -2.95 12.43
N GLY A 29 0.13 -3.55 11.73
CA GLY A 29 0.34 -4.72 10.86
C GLY A 29 1.07 -4.43 9.55
N TYR A 30 1.46 -3.17 9.34
CA TYR A 30 2.13 -2.72 8.13
C TYR A 30 3.32 -1.80 8.46
N TYR A 31 4.21 -1.64 7.49
CA TYR A 31 5.24 -0.61 7.42
C TYR A 31 5.14 0.12 6.07
N THR A 32 5.67 1.33 5.94
CA THR A 32 5.62 2.09 4.67
C THR A 32 6.93 1.97 3.88
N TYR A 33 6.83 1.83 2.56
CA TYR A 33 7.94 1.93 1.61
C TYR A 33 7.48 2.66 0.33
N GLY A 34 7.55 3.98 0.28
CA GLY A 34 7.29 4.67 -0.99
C GLY A 34 8.56 4.82 -1.82
N LYS A 35 8.43 4.74 -3.15
CA LYS A 35 9.49 5.14 -4.09
C LYS A 35 9.03 6.29 -4.97
N LEU A 36 9.94 7.21 -5.27
CA LEU A 36 9.78 8.31 -6.21
C LEU A 36 11.08 8.42 -7.01
N ASP A 37 10.98 8.33 -8.34
CA ASP A 37 12.12 8.26 -9.25
C ASP A 37 13.12 7.15 -8.88
N GLY A 38 12.58 5.99 -8.45
CA GLY A 38 13.37 4.83 -8.01
C GLY A 38 14.06 4.96 -6.64
N LYS A 39 13.86 6.08 -5.92
CA LYS A 39 14.47 6.35 -4.61
C LYS A 39 13.42 6.33 -3.50
N PRO A 40 13.78 6.02 -2.24
CA PRO A 40 12.86 6.14 -1.11
C PRO A 40 12.24 7.54 -1.06
N ASP A 41 10.91 7.62 -1.04
CA ASP A 41 10.16 8.88 -1.15
C ASP A 41 9.87 9.55 0.21
N ARG A 42 10.20 8.85 1.31
CA ARG A 42 9.98 9.29 2.70
C ARG A 42 8.52 9.70 2.98
N GLY A 43 7.57 8.98 2.40
CA GLY A 43 6.14 9.17 2.63
C GLY A 43 5.43 10.04 1.59
N ALA A 44 6.14 10.52 0.56
CA ALA A 44 5.56 11.42 -0.44
C ALA A 44 4.33 10.82 -1.16
N TYR A 45 4.29 9.52 -1.41
CA TYR A 45 3.15 8.82 -2.03
C TYR A 45 2.10 8.33 -1.04
N GLN A 46 2.13 8.73 0.22
CA GLN A 46 1.29 8.11 1.25
C GLN A 46 -0.06 8.79 1.45
N TYR A 47 -0.50 9.65 0.52
CA TYR A 47 -1.78 10.35 0.63
C TYR A 47 -2.91 9.44 0.13
N ALA A 48 -3.80 9.06 1.04
CA ALA A 48 -4.84 8.08 0.77
C ALA A 48 -6.23 8.71 0.74
N HIS A 49 -7.06 8.26 -0.18
CA HIS A 49 -8.50 8.46 -0.07
C HIS A 49 -8.98 7.82 1.26
N PRO A 50 -9.98 8.38 1.97
CA PRO A 50 -10.47 7.82 3.24
C PRO A 50 -10.84 6.33 3.18
N LEU A 51 -11.41 5.87 2.06
CA LEU A 51 -11.68 4.45 1.81
C LEU A 51 -10.39 3.60 1.79
N MET A 52 -9.33 4.08 1.12
CA MET A 52 -8.05 3.36 1.07
C MET A 52 -7.34 3.38 2.42
N MET A 53 -7.36 4.51 3.13
CA MET A 53 -6.87 4.62 4.51
C MET A 53 -7.54 3.57 5.40
N THR A 54 -8.88 3.52 5.36
CA THR A 54 -9.67 2.56 6.15
C THR A 54 -9.33 1.12 5.77
N ALA A 55 -9.19 0.82 4.47
CA ALA A 55 -8.82 -0.51 3.99
C ALA A 55 -7.45 -0.94 4.54
N ILE A 56 -6.41 -0.10 4.42
CA ILE A 56 -5.06 -0.43 4.89
C ILE A 56 -5.04 -0.64 6.41
N LEU A 57 -5.67 0.25 7.18
CA LEU A 57 -5.71 0.13 8.64
C LEU A 57 -6.48 -1.12 9.08
N ARG A 58 -7.62 -1.42 8.43
CA ARG A 58 -8.41 -2.62 8.72
C ARG A 58 -7.64 -3.90 8.38
N VAL A 59 -7.01 -3.96 7.20
CA VAL A 59 -6.19 -5.11 6.80
C VAL A 59 -4.99 -5.25 7.73
N GLY A 60 -4.35 -4.15 8.14
CA GLY A 60 -3.29 -4.13 9.16
C GLY A 60 -3.70 -4.81 10.45
N LEU A 61 -4.86 -4.45 11.00
CA LEU A 61 -5.40 -5.03 12.22
C LEU A 61 -5.67 -6.54 12.07
N GLU A 62 -6.35 -6.93 10.99
CA GLU A 62 -6.74 -8.32 10.76
C GLU A 62 -5.52 -9.21 10.45
N TRP A 63 -4.52 -8.65 9.77
CA TRP A 63 -3.27 -9.35 9.49
C TRP A 63 -2.51 -9.70 10.77
N GLN A 64 -2.41 -8.77 11.73
CA GLN A 64 -1.74 -9.01 13.02
C GLN A 64 -2.38 -10.13 13.84
N ALA A 65 -3.67 -10.39 13.64
CA ALA A 65 -4.36 -11.48 14.34
C ALA A 65 -3.92 -12.87 13.85
N ILE A 66 -3.37 -12.96 12.63
CA ILE A 66 -3.04 -14.24 11.98
C ILE A 66 -1.55 -14.40 11.63
N ASP A 67 -0.79 -13.31 11.63
CA ASP A 67 0.62 -13.29 11.28
C ASP A 67 1.38 -12.22 12.08
N LYS A 68 2.61 -12.53 12.48
CA LYS A 68 3.47 -11.61 13.26
C LYS A 68 4.26 -10.65 12.36
N ARG A 69 4.44 -10.99 11.09
CA ARG A 69 5.15 -10.14 10.12
C ARG A 69 4.31 -8.91 9.81
N ARG A 70 4.93 -7.80 9.45
CA ARG A 70 4.23 -6.65 8.88
C ARG A 70 4.30 -6.70 7.36
N PHE A 71 3.26 -6.23 6.67
CA PHE A 71 3.29 -6.08 5.21
C PHE A 71 3.73 -4.68 4.79
N GLY A 72 4.37 -4.56 3.63
CA GLY A 72 4.86 -3.28 3.12
C GLY A 72 3.78 -2.55 2.33
N VAL A 73 3.46 -1.32 2.73
CA VAL A 73 2.59 -0.40 1.99
C VAL A 73 3.43 0.54 1.13
N GLY A 74 3.26 0.40 -0.17
CA GLY A 74 3.95 1.11 -1.24
C GLY A 74 3.28 2.42 -1.63
N ASN A 75 3.38 2.78 -2.91
CA ASN A 75 2.85 4.05 -3.41
C ASN A 75 1.31 4.07 -3.38
N ILE A 76 0.70 5.16 -2.89
CA ILE A 76 -0.76 5.40 -2.89
C ILE A 76 -1.12 6.57 -3.83
N SER A 77 -0.79 7.79 -3.44
CA SER A 77 -0.83 8.98 -4.30
C SER A 77 0.07 10.08 -3.77
N LEU A 78 0.58 10.93 -4.68
CA LEU A 78 1.27 12.16 -4.31
C LEU A 78 0.27 13.22 -3.78
N PRO A 79 0.72 14.18 -2.97
CA PRO A 79 -0.14 15.25 -2.49
C PRO A 79 -0.77 16.02 -3.65
N GLY A 80 -2.07 16.25 -3.55
CA GLY A 80 -2.91 16.87 -4.57
C GLY A 80 -3.17 15.99 -5.80
N GLY A 81 -2.80 14.71 -5.77
CA GLY A 81 -2.99 13.78 -6.89
C GLY A 81 -2.08 14.08 -8.08
N ARG A 82 -0.93 14.71 -7.84
CA ARG A 82 0.03 15.04 -8.89
C ARG A 82 0.46 13.79 -9.65
N LYS A 83 0.42 13.87 -10.98
CA LYS A 83 0.91 12.79 -11.84
C LYS A 83 2.44 12.72 -11.81
N ASN A 84 2.95 11.51 -11.81
CA ASN A 84 4.38 11.22 -11.98
C ASN A 84 4.57 10.30 -13.21
N LYS A 85 5.81 10.18 -13.70
CA LYS A 85 6.19 9.25 -14.78
C LYS A 85 6.35 7.80 -14.31
N ASP A 86 6.60 7.57 -13.02
CA ASP A 86 6.82 6.25 -12.42
C ASP A 86 5.57 5.37 -12.54
N HIS A 87 4.39 6.01 -12.43
CA HIS A 87 3.10 5.35 -12.40
C HIS A 87 2.15 5.94 -13.43
N LYS A 88 1.46 5.08 -14.19
CA LYS A 88 0.39 5.53 -15.10
C LYS A 88 -0.89 5.92 -14.36
N SER A 89 -1.04 5.46 -13.11
CA SER A 89 -2.18 5.66 -12.23
C SER A 89 -1.70 6.23 -10.87
N HIS A 90 -2.38 5.98 -9.74
CA HIS A 90 -2.04 6.53 -8.40
C HIS A 90 -2.30 8.04 -8.21
N MET A 91 -3.23 8.64 -8.96
CA MET A 91 -3.59 10.06 -8.75
C MET A 91 -4.73 10.25 -7.75
N ASN A 92 -5.64 9.30 -7.60
CA ASN A 92 -6.90 9.51 -6.87
C ASN A 92 -6.88 9.00 -5.42
N GLY A 93 -5.77 8.41 -4.95
CA GLY A 93 -5.66 7.87 -3.60
C GLY A 93 -6.50 6.59 -3.35
N LEU A 94 -7.11 6.01 -4.37
CA LEU A 94 -7.90 4.76 -4.32
C LEU A 94 -7.11 3.55 -4.82
N GLN A 95 -5.80 3.71 -5.00
CA GLN A 95 -4.89 2.69 -5.50
C GLN A 95 -3.68 2.60 -4.60
N VAL A 96 -3.18 1.39 -4.36
CA VAL A 96 -2.01 1.16 -3.51
C VAL A 96 -1.18 -0.02 -4.02
N ASP A 97 0.14 0.13 -4.00
CA ASP A 97 1.06 -0.98 -4.22
C ASP A 97 1.40 -1.62 -2.87
N ILE A 98 1.41 -2.94 -2.80
CA ILE A 98 1.73 -3.69 -1.58
C ILE A 98 2.83 -4.69 -1.88
N ARG A 99 3.84 -4.78 -1.01
CA ARG A 99 4.90 -5.79 -1.14
C ARG A 99 4.33 -7.20 -0.92
N PRO A 100 4.66 -8.18 -1.76
CA PRO A 100 4.49 -9.58 -1.42
C PRO A 100 5.30 -9.94 -0.17
N LEU A 101 4.86 -10.99 0.53
CA LEU A 101 5.49 -11.40 1.77
C LEU A 101 6.77 -12.19 1.52
N ARG A 102 7.72 -12.02 2.44
CA ARG A 102 8.92 -12.84 2.54
C ARG A 102 8.76 -13.92 3.60
N LYS A 103 9.32 -15.10 3.36
CA LYS A 103 9.37 -16.23 4.29
C LYS A 103 10.17 -15.91 5.54
N ASP A 104 11.28 -15.16 5.39
CA ASP A 104 12.15 -14.75 6.49
C ASP A 104 11.58 -13.61 7.34
N GLY A 105 10.48 -13.00 6.92
CA GLY A 105 9.81 -11.92 7.64
C GLY A 105 10.55 -10.58 7.63
N LEU A 106 11.62 -10.43 6.84
CA LEU A 106 12.31 -9.16 6.70
C LEU A 106 11.45 -8.15 5.92
N GLU A 107 11.58 -6.87 6.27
CA GLU A 107 10.86 -5.75 5.63
C GLU A 107 11.56 -5.27 4.35
N GLU A 108 11.98 -6.21 3.51
CA GLU A 108 12.80 -6.01 2.32
C GLU A 108 12.02 -6.28 1.03
N PRO A 109 12.47 -5.75 -0.13
CA PRO A 109 11.86 -6.10 -1.41
C PRO A 109 11.96 -7.61 -1.69
N VAL A 110 11.00 -8.14 -2.43
CA VAL A 110 11.03 -9.52 -2.94
C VAL A 110 10.24 -9.57 -4.24
N THR A 111 10.71 -10.36 -5.21
CA THR A 111 9.95 -10.66 -6.43
C THR A 111 9.27 -12.02 -6.29
N TRP A 112 8.21 -12.29 -7.04
CA TRP A 112 7.54 -13.60 -6.97
C TRP A 112 8.41 -14.78 -7.41
N MET A 113 9.52 -14.52 -8.09
CA MET A 113 10.50 -15.53 -8.53
C MET A 113 11.56 -15.82 -7.47
N ASP A 114 11.64 -15.02 -6.41
CA ASP A 114 12.64 -15.16 -5.36
C ASP A 114 12.34 -16.37 -4.47
N ALA A 115 13.38 -17.08 -4.02
CA ALA A 115 13.24 -18.21 -3.09
C ALA A 115 12.59 -17.81 -1.75
N GLN A 116 12.75 -16.55 -1.33
CA GLN A 116 12.16 -15.99 -0.13
C GLN A 116 10.69 -15.58 -0.31
N TYR A 117 10.14 -15.57 -1.52
CA TYR A 117 8.74 -15.22 -1.74
C TYR A 117 7.79 -16.22 -1.06
N ASP A 118 6.89 -15.70 -0.22
CA ASP A 118 5.84 -16.46 0.44
C ASP A 118 4.51 -16.28 -0.28
N GLN A 119 4.23 -17.18 -1.22
CA GLN A 119 3.00 -17.18 -2.00
C GLN A 119 1.75 -17.38 -1.14
N ALA A 120 1.76 -18.31 -0.19
CA ALA A 120 0.59 -18.64 0.61
C ALA A 120 0.16 -17.44 1.48
N SER A 121 1.12 -16.74 2.06
CA SER A 121 0.86 -15.55 2.88
C SER A 121 0.45 -14.35 2.04
N THR A 122 1.02 -14.22 0.83
CA THR A 122 0.61 -13.17 -0.12
C THR A 122 -0.83 -13.38 -0.60
N ILE A 123 -1.26 -14.62 -0.86
CA ILE A 123 -2.66 -14.94 -1.17
C ILE A 123 -3.58 -14.49 -0.04
N LYS A 124 -3.27 -14.87 1.22
CA LYS A 124 -4.07 -14.46 2.39
C LYS A 124 -4.17 -12.95 2.52
N LEU A 125 -3.07 -12.22 2.30
CA LEU A 125 -3.09 -10.76 2.37
C LEU A 125 -4.00 -10.14 1.29
N ILE A 126 -3.94 -10.66 0.05
CA ILE A 126 -4.85 -10.24 -1.03
C ILE A 126 -6.31 -10.54 -0.67
N GLU A 127 -6.59 -11.70 -0.07
CA GLU A 127 -7.91 -12.06 0.41
C GLU A 127 -8.42 -11.10 1.48
N LEU A 128 -7.58 -10.64 2.41
CA LEU A 128 -7.97 -9.63 3.41
C LEU A 128 -8.40 -8.32 2.76
N PHE A 129 -7.63 -7.81 1.78
CA PHE A 129 -8.03 -6.61 1.04
C PHE A 129 -9.38 -6.79 0.35
N ARG A 130 -9.60 -7.92 -0.32
CA ARG A 130 -10.87 -8.21 -1.00
C ARG A 130 -12.04 -8.42 -0.03
N THR A 131 -11.76 -8.90 1.18
CA THR A 131 -12.77 -9.13 2.21
C THR A 131 -13.24 -7.82 2.84
N PHE A 132 -12.31 -6.91 3.10
CA PHE A 132 -12.55 -5.72 3.91
C PHE A 132 -12.62 -4.40 3.13
N ALA A 133 -12.46 -4.44 1.80
CA ALA A 133 -12.52 -3.26 0.96
C ALA A 133 -13.22 -3.53 -0.38
N PRO A 134 -13.81 -2.51 -1.03
CA PRO A 134 -14.48 -2.67 -2.33
C PRO A 134 -13.48 -2.76 -3.49
N VAL A 135 -12.65 -3.81 -3.49
CA VAL A 135 -11.60 -4.03 -4.50
C VAL A 135 -12.21 -4.27 -5.88
N THR A 136 -11.76 -3.51 -6.87
CA THR A 136 -12.17 -3.65 -8.29
C THR A 136 -11.13 -4.36 -9.13
N ARG A 137 -9.84 -4.15 -8.84
CA ARG A 137 -8.72 -4.79 -9.54
C ARG A 137 -7.59 -5.13 -8.58
N VAL A 138 -6.91 -6.24 -8.88
CA VAL A 138 -5.61 -6.55 -8.30
C VAL A 138 -4.65 -6.88 -9.44
N PHE A 139 -3.52 -6.19 -9.55
CA PHE A 139 -2.48 -6.54 -10.52
C PHE A 139 -1.29 -7.19 -9.83
N PHE A 140 -0.89 -8.38 -10.28
CA PHE A 140 0.30 -9.08 -9.81
C PHE A 140 0.69 -10.18 -10.78
N ASN A 141 1.98 -10.37 -11.04
CA ASN A 141 2.46 -11.31 -12.06
C ASN A 141 2.69 -12.74 -11.54
N ALA A 142 2.66 -12.95 -10.22
CA ALA A 142 2.84 -14.27 -9.64
C ALA A 142 1.76 -15.26 -10.10
N HIS A 143 2.18 -16.48 -10.44
CA HIS A 143 1.28 -17.53 -10.90
C HIS A 143 0.52 -18.22 -9.76
N GLY A 144 -0.65 -18.77 -10.06
CA GLY A 144 -1.42 -19.58 -9.10
C GLY A 144 -2.06 -18.77 -7.96
N ILE A 145 -2.23 -17.45 -8.14
CA ILE A 145 -2.92 -16.58 -7.19
C ILE A 145 -4.33 -16.27 -7.72
N PRO A 146 -5.39 -16.54 -6.96
CA PRO A 146 -6.74 -16.18 -7.35
C PRO A 146 -6.93 -14.65 -7.49
N PHE A 147 -7.77 -14.24 -8.43
CA PHE A 147 -8.26 -12.85 -8.60
C PHE A 147 -7.24 -11.77 -9.01
N VAL A 148 -5.98 -12.14 -9.26
CA VAL A 148 -4.98 -11.21 -9.80
C VAL A 148 -5.00 -11.20 -11.33
N MET A 149 -4.68 -10.05 -11.90
CA MET A 149 -4.46 -9.87 -13.33
C MET A 149 -2.98 -9.56 -13.56
N PRO A 150 -2.29 -10.24 -14.50
CA PRO A 150 -0.91 -9.90 -14.81
C PRO A 150 -0.86 -8.54 -15.50
N LEU A 151 0.15 -7.73 -15.16
CA LEU A 151 0.43 -6.45 -15.79
C LEU A 151 1.93 -6.16 -15.71
N GLN A 152 2.51 -5.70 -16.81
CA GLN A 152 3.94 -5.38 -16.87
C GLN A 152 4.35 -4.48 -15.70
N GLY A 153 5.44 -4.84 -15.01
CA GLY A 153 5.98 -4.10 -13.87
C GLY A 153 5.51 -4.58 -12.48
N HIS A 154 4.63 -5.58 -12.37
CA HIS A 154 4.07 -6.05 -11.11
C HIS A 154 4.69 -7.38 -10.64
N ASP A 155 6.03 -7.48 -10.70
CA ASP A 155 6.76 -8.68 -10.27
C ASP A 155 7.16 -8.62 -8.78
N ASP A 156 7.24 -7.42 -8.20
CA ASP A 156 7.75 -7.15 -6.85
C ASP A 156 6.74 -6.45 -5.93
N HIS A 157 5.51 -6.25 -6.40
CA HIS A 157 4.38 -5.70 -5.66
C HIS A 157 3.07 -6.15 -6.30
N PHE A 158 2.01 -6.27 -5.51
CA PHE A 158 0.65 -6.33 -6.03
C PHE A 158 -0.04 -4.99 -5.87
N HIS A 159 -0.66 -4.52 -6.95
CA HIS A 159 -1.45 -3.29 -6.97
C HIS A 159 -2.88 -3.61 -6.59
N VAL A 160 -3.49 -2.80 -5.72
CA VAL A 160 -4.91 -2.90 -5.34
C VAL A 160 -5.63 -1.62 -5.74
N GLU A 161 -6.71 -1.76 -6.52
CA GLU A 161 -7.62 -0.66 -6.89
C GLU A 161 -8.96 -0.82 -6.17
N LEU A 162 -9.47 0.25 -5.56
CA LEU A 162 -10.78 0.30 -4.92
C LEU A 162 -11.81 1.04 -5.78
N ARG A 163 -13.09 0.69 -5.60
CA ARG A 163 -14.22 1.51 -6.06
C ARG A 163 -14.43 2.68 -5.10
N GLY A 164 -14.49 3.90 -5.61
CA GLY A 164 -14.76 5.12 -4.87
C GLY A 164 -15.25 6.25 -5.75
#